data_AF-B4CX96-F1
#
_entry.id   AF-B4CX96-F1
#
_cell.length_a   1.000
_cell.length_b   1.000
_cell.length_c   1.000
_cell.angle_alpha   90.00
_cell.angle_beta   90.00
_cell.angle_gamma   90.00
#
_symmetry.space_group_name_H-M   'P 1'
#
loop_
_entity.id
_entity.type
_entity.pdbx_description
1 polymer ?
#
loop_
_entity_poly.entity_id
_entity_poly.type
_entity_poly.pdbx_seq_one_letter_code
_entity_poly.pdbx_strand_id
1 'polypeptide(L)'
;MESHEAACFLNAAETDAHILITVFFEKREPVGPYRLTVPARRTLHVRFNNLTDPEPIPRDTPYASLIESDVPVVVQHTRLDSRQSANALLSTVAFPCNE
;
A
#
# COMPACT_ATOMS: atom_id res chain seq x y z
N MET A 1 12.84 15.29 2.46
CA MET A 1 11.62 14.45 2.44
C MET A 1 11.50 13.90 1.03
N GLU A 2 11.50 12.57 0.86
CA GLU A 2 11.39 11.95 -0.47
C GLU A 2 9.92 11.78 -0.85
N SER A 3 9.61 11.97 -2.13
CA SER A 3 8.29 11.63 -2.67
C SER A 3 8.02 10.15 -2.44
N HIS A 4 6.82 9.85 -1.96
CA HIS A 4 6.42 8.49 -1.68
C HIS A 4 4.92 8.32 -1.77
N GLU A 5 4.54 7.09 -2.05
CA GLU A 5 3.19 6.60 -1.86
C GLU A 5 3.16 5.73 -0.61
N ALA A 6 2.03 5.79 0.10
CA ALA A 6 1.79 4.97 1.26
C ALA A 6 0.36 4.43 1.29
N ALA A 7 0.23 3.18 1.71
CA ALA A 7 -1.03 2.60 2.16
C ALA A 7 -1.11 2.73 3.69
N CYS A 8 -2.14 3.42 4.15
CA CYS A 8 -2.51 3.53 5.56
C CYS A 8 -3.59 2.49 5.85
N PHE A 9 -3.23 1.48 6.63
CA PHE A 9 -4.12 0.41 7.05
C PHE A 9 -4.73 0.73 8.41
N LEU A 10 -6.01 0.38 8.56
CA LEU A 10 -6.68 0.25 9.85
C LEU A 10 -7.24 -1.17 9.95
N ASN A 11 -6.74 -1.92 10.92
CA ASN A 11 -7.35 -3.16 11.39
C ASN A 11 -8.17 -2.84 12.65
N ALA A 12 -9.49 -2.80 12.52
CA ALA A 12 -10.41 -2.58 13.63
C ALA A 12 -10.85 -3.89 14.32
N ALA A 13 -10.45 -5.04 13.78
CA ALA A 13 -10.80 -6.36 14.32
C ALA A 13 -9.99 -6.72 15.57
N GLU A 14 -10.42 -7.79 16.26
CA GLU A 14 -9.76 -8.32 17.45
C GLU A 14 -8.64 -9.33 17.16
N THR A 15 -8.43 -9.66 15.88
CA THR A 15 -7.38 -10.55 15.40
C THR A 15 -6.41 -9.78 14.51
N ASP A 16 -5.17 -10.27 14.44
CA ASP A 16 -4.18 -9.72 13.52
C ASP A 16 -4.63 -9.93 12.07
N ALA A 17 -4.40 -8.93 11.23
CA ALA A 17 -4.68 -9.00 9.80
C ALA A 17 -3.38 -9.32 9.05
N HIS A 18 -3.40 -10.40 8.27
CA HIS A 18 -2.33 -10.76 7.36
C HIS A 18 -2.66 -10.16 5.99
N ILE A 19 -1.80 -9.24 5.55
CA ILE A 19 -1.99 -8.51 4.31
C ILE A 19 -1.01 -9.03 3.26
N LEU A 20 -1.53 -9.25 2.06
CA LEU A 20 -0.75 -9.51 0.86
C LEU A 20 -0.92 -8.31 -0.08
N ILE A 21 0.19 -7.74 -0.54
CA ILE A 21 0.19 -6.71 -1.59
C ILE A 21 0.80 -7.31 -2.85
N THR A 22 0.11 -7.18 -3.97
CA THR A 22 0.64 -7.50 -5.30
C THR A 22 0.66 -6.22 -6.15
N VAL A 23 1.81 -5.92 -6.76
CA VAL A 23 2.02 -4.71 -7.55
C VAL A 23 2.02 -5.07 -9.03
N PHE A 24 1.19 -4.38 -9.82
CA PHE A 24 1.02 -4.58 -11.25
C PHE A 24 1.65 -3.44 -12.03
N PHE A 25 2.36 -3.76 -13.11
CA PHE A 25 3.06 -2.81 -13.96
C PHE A 25 2.48 -2.81 -15.37
N GLU A 26 2.71 -1.73 -16.13
CA GLU A 26 2.20 -1.60 -17.50
C GLU A 26 2.86 -2.57 -18.51
N LYS A 27 4.12 -2.97 -18.27
CA LYS A 27 4.99 -3.63 -19.27
C LYS A 27 5.81 -4.80 -18.73
N ARG A 28 5.45 -5.33 -17.56
CA ARG A 28 6.11 -6.51 -16.97
C ARG A 28 5.14 -7.24 -16.03
N GLU A 29 5.50 -8.47 -15.72
CA GLU A 29 4.73 -9.30 -14.79
C GLU A 29 4.60 -8.66 -13.40
N PRO A 30 3.49 -8.93 -12.68
CA PRO A 30 3.28 -8.45 -11.33
C PRO A 30 4.35 -8.94 -10.36
N VAL A 31 4.56 -8.17 -9.30
CA VAL A 31 5.52 -8.51 -8.24
C VAL A 31 4.77 -8.62 -6.92
N GLY A 32 5.02 -9.72 -6.20
CA GLY A 32 4.40 -10.00 -4.92
C GLY A 32 4.37 -11.51 -4.61
N PRO A 33 3.68 -11.88 -3.52
CA PRO A 33 3.06 -10.96 -2.58
C PRO A 33 4.09 -10.39 -1.60
N TYR A 34 4.04 -9.07 -1.39
CA TYR A 34 4.66 -8.43 -0.23
C TYR A 34 3.79 -8.72 0.99
N ARG A 35 4.41 -9.22 2.07
CA ARG A 35 3.70 -9.68 3.27
C ARG A 35 3.88 -8.71 4.42
N LEU A 36 2.79 -8.37 5.08
CA LEU A 36 2.79 -7.54 6.28
C LEU A 36 1.66 -7.92 7.22
N THR A 37 1.84 -7.63 8.49
CA THR A 37 0.85 -7.89 9.54
C THR A 37 0.41 -6.55 10.13
N VAL A 38 -0.90 -6.31 10.18
CA VAL A 38 -1.49 -5.20 10.92
C VAL A 38 -2.11 -5.77 12.20
N PRO A 39 -1.51 -5.53 13.38
CA PRO A 39 -2.01 -6.14 14.61
C PRO A 39 -3.47 -5.76 14.91
N ALA A 40 -4.15 -6.58 15.71
CA ALA A 40 -5.50 -6.32 16.17
C ALA A 40 -5.67 -4.91 16.76
N ARG A 41 -6.73 -4.19 16.35
CA ARG A 41 -7.05 -2.83 16.80
C ARG A 41 -5.87 -1.84 16.63
N ARG A 42 -5.17 -1.88 15.50
CA ARG A 42 -4.03 -1.00 15.18
C ARG A 42 -4.11 -0.44 13.77
N THR A 43 -3.34 0.62 13.56
CA THR A 43 -3.04 1.19 12.25
C THR A 43 -1.61 0.88 11.83
N LEU A 44 -1.35 0.78 10.54
CA LEU A 44 0.00 0.65 9.99
C LEU A 44 0.14 1.50 8.74
N HIS A 45 1.18 2.33 8.68
CA HIS A 45 1.49 3.15 7.51
C HIS A 45 2.65 2.51 6.76
N VAL A 46 2.37 2.00 5.56
CA VAL A 46 3.36 1.31 4.73
C VAL A 46 3.71 2.18 3.54
N ARG A 47 4.98 2.60 3.45
CA ARG A 47 5.50 3.26 2.25
C ARG A 47 5.87 2.21 1.21
N PHE A 48 5.41 2.40 -0.02
CA PHE A 48 5.73 1.48 -1.13
C PHE A 48 7.24 1.44 -1.40
N ASN A 49 7.95 2.56 -1.20
CA ASN A 49 9.41 2.62 -1.29
C ASN A 49 10.15 1.70 -0.30
N ASN A 50 9.49 1.25 0.76
CA ASN A 50 10.08 0.37 1.78
C ASN A 50 9.75 -1.11 1.54
N LEU A 51 8.99 -1.43 0.48
CA LEU A 51 8.70 -2.81 0.08
C LEU A 51 9.90 -3.35 -0.71
N THR A 52 10.62 -4.32 -0.14
CA THR A 52 11.90 -4.81 -0.70
C THR A 52 11.95 -6.32 -0.95
N ASP A 53 10.98 -7.09 -0.47
CA ASP A 53 10.89 -8.55 -0.60
C ASP A 53 9.51 -8.91 -1.16
N PRO A 54 9.40 -9.51 -2.36
CA PRO A 54 10.43 -10.25 -3.11
C PRO A 54 11.48 -9.41 -3.83
N GLU A 55 11.16 -8.16 -4.20
CA GLU A 55 12.13 -7.20 -4.73
C GLU A 55 11.67 -5.76 -4.50
N PRO A 56 12.58 -4.76 -4.53
CA PRO A 56 12.22 -3.35 -4.42
C PRO A 56 11.33 -2.88 -5.58
N ILE A 57 10.32 -2.06 -5.26
CA ILE A 57 9.50 -1.41 -6.30
C ILE A 57 10.36 -0.36 -7.04
N PRO A 58 10.44 -0.42 -8.38
CA PRO A 58 11.19 0.56 -9.16
C PRO A 58 10.71 2.00 -8.93
N ARG A 59 11.65 2.93 -8.75
CA ARG A 59 11.33 4.37 -8.69
C ARG A 59 10.90 4.88 -10.07
N ASP A 60 10.14 5.97 -10.08
CA ASP A 60 9.69 6.65 -11.31
C ASP A 60 8.98 5.72 -12.31
N THR A 61 8.26 4.72 -11.79
CA THR A 61 7.57 3.71 -12.59
C THR A 61 6.08 3.70 -12.20
N PRO A 62 5.15 3.86 -13.16
CA PRO A 62 3.73 3.73 -12.88
C PRO A 62 3.37 2.28 -12.54
N TYR A 63 2.53 2.10 -11.52
CA TYR A 63 2.01 0.81 -11.11
C TYR A 63 0.60 0.94 -10.49
N ALA A 64 -0.08 -0.19 -10.35
CA ALA A 64 -1.26 -0.35 -9.51
C ALA A 64 -0.97 -1.41 -8.43
N SER A 65 -1.82 -1.49 -7.40
CA SER A 65 -1.68 -2.52 -6.36
C SER A 65 -3.02 -3.17 -6.04
N LEU A 66 -2.99 -4.49 -5.89
CA LEU A 66 -4.02 -5.28 -5.25
C LEU A 66 -3.60 -5.52 -3.80
N ILE A 67 -4.55 -5.37 -2.87
CA ILE A 67 -4.32 -5.53 -1.44
C ILE A 67 -5.37 -6.51 -0.92
N GLU A 68 -4.89 -7.64 -0.43
CA GLU A 68 -5.72 -8.72 0.08
C GLU A 68 -5.51 -8.82 1.60
N SER A 69 -6.58 -9.18 2.31
CA SER A 69 -6.53 -9.42 3.76
C SER A 69 -7.40 -10.61 4.12
N ASP A 70 -6.95 -11.39 5.10
CA ASP A 70 -7.71 -12.49 5.70
C ASP A 70 -8.84 -12.03 6.64
N VAL A 71 -8.88 -10.74 7.01
CA VAL A 71 -9.95 -10.12 7.80
C VAL A 71 -10.33 -8.75 7.23
N PRO A 72 -11.51 -8.20 7.53
CA PRO A 72 -11.88 -6.87 7.06
C PRO A 72 -10.91 -5.78 7.57
N VAL A 73 -10.38 -4.98 6.64
CA VAL A 73 -9.52 -3.83 6.93
C VAL A 73 -9.97 -2.61 6.12
N VAL A 74 -9.63 -1.41 6.62
CA VAL A 74 -9.77 -0.17 5.86
C VAL A 74 -8.40 0.21 5.31
N VAL A 75 -8.35 0.58 4.04
CA VAL A 75 -7.11 1.00 3.36
C VAL A 75 -7.31 2.37 2.72
N GLN A 76 -6.44 3.31 3.10
CA GLN A 76 -6.36 4.64 2.51
C GLN A 76 -5.02 4.77 1.79
N HIS A 77 -5.06 5.06 0.49
CA HIS A 77 -3.88 5.37 -0.28
C HIS A 77 -3.56 6.87 -0.15
N THR A 78 -2.29 7.20 0.04
CA THR A 78 -1.78 8.57 0.11
C THR A 78 -0.57 8.70 -0.79
N ARG A 79 -0.46 9.83 -1.48
CA ARG A 79 0.70 10.20 -2.27
C ARG A 79 1.21 11.55 -1.79
N LEU A 80 2.49 11.60 -1.47
CA LEU A 80 3.22 12.83 -1.17
C LEU A 80 4.22 13.10 -2.30
N ASP A 81 4.04 14.20 -3.02
CA ASP A 81 5.03 14.75 -3.95
C ASP A 81 5.80 15.88 -3.27
N SER A 82 7.05 15.61 -2.86
CA SER A 82 7.86 16.59 -2.14
C SER A 82 8.42 17.72 -3.02
N ARG A 83 8.17 17.71 -4.34
CA ARG A 83 8.63 18.73 -5.29
C ARG A 83 7.78 20.01 -5.28
N GLN A 84 6.55 19.97 -4.79
CA GLN A 84 5.65 21.14 -4.74
C GLN A 84 4.90 21.23 -3.41
N SER A 85 5.37 22.09 -2.51
CA SER A 85 4.86 22.19 -1.13
C SER A 85 3.37 22.55 -0.99
N ALA A 86 2.82 23.36 -1.90
CA ALA A 86 1.46 23.89 -1.77
C ALA A 86 0.34 22.86 -2.10
N ASN A 87 0.62 21.84 -2.92
CA ASN A 87 -0.37 20.85 -3.41
C ASN A 87 0.18 19.41 -3.34
N ALA A 88 1.09 19.14 -2.40
CA ALA A 88 1.90 17.92 -2.38
C ALA A 88 1.13 16.62 -2.09
N LEU A 89 -0.13 16.70 -1.67
CA LEU A 89 -0.85 15.58 -1.05
C LEU A 89 -2.11 15.21 -1.82
N LEU A 90 -2.19 13.95 -2.21
CA LEU A 90 -3.40 13.31 -2.73
C LEU A 90 -3.74 12.11 -1.85
N SER A 91 -5.03 11.86 -1.62
CA SER A 91 -5.48 10.64 -0.96
C SER A 91 -6.80 10.14 -1.54
N THR A 92 -6.96 8.82 -1.55
CA THR A 92 -8.21 8.13 -1.86
C THR A 92 -8.33 6.88 -1.00
N VAL A 93 -9.55 6.41 -0.76
CA VAL A 93 -9.78 5.07 -0.23
C VAL A 93 -9.51 4.03 -1.32
N ALA A 94 -9.02 2.85 -0.93
CA ALA A 94 -8.96 1.71 -1.83
C ALA A 94 -10.38 1.28 -2.21
N PHE A 95 -10.58 0.90 -3.47
CA PHE A 95 -11.85 0.35 -3.93
C PHE A 95 -11.97 -1.10 -3.43
N PRO A 96 -13.01 -1.46 -2.66
CA PRO A 96 -13.22 -2.84 -2.25
C PRO A 96 -13.72 -3.66 -3.45
N CYS A 97 -12.94 -4.67 -3.83
CA CYS A 97 -13.35 -5.68 -4.82
C CYS A 97 -13.47 -7.03 -4.12
N ASN A 98 -14.58 -7.72 -4.35
CA ASN A 98 -14.72 -9.13 -4.00
C ASN A 98 -14.26 -9.94 -5.22
N GLU A 99 -13.41 -10.94 -5.01
CA GLU A 99 -13.34 -12.09 -5.92
C GLU A 99 -14.46 -13.09 -5.60
#